data_AF-A0AAV4EU85-F1
#
_entry.id   AF-A0AAV4EU85-F1
#
_cell.length_a   1.000
_cell.length_b   1.000
_cell.length_c   1.000
_cell.angle_alpha   90.00
_cell.angle_beta   90.00
_cell.angle_gamma   90.00
#
_symmetry.space_group_name_H-M   'P 1'
#
loop_
_entity.id
_entity.type
_entity.pdbx_description
1 polymer ?
#
loop_
_entity_poly.entity_id
_entity_poly.type
_entity_poly.pdbx_seq_one_letter_code
_entity_poly.pdbx_strand_id
1 'polypeptide(L)'
;MCVNSLSQGGLNVDLPKARLEPQTSRPESRAFTTRPRRHRKMGNPWSKYSSPKEEIDKGHHEVEILGTGPEGAESAYQWNNCEKNKGHMGFTPVKKFFMRNLPEGFQNWQCHERFKLFANLTVRLRVYATSLARPVEEDNPTSKLRGTAAVRTGSGQITGVYEGKDACPCSTCGGESEEKHWFVYVRTVNHVVYNSEEAAGQRLTCFVTMTTPCRMAL
;
A
#
# COMPACT_ATOMS: atom_id res chain seq x y z
N MET A 1 3.42 -15.53 -9.81
CA MET A 1 3.90 -14.53 -10.80
C MET A 1 5.14 -15.09 -11.48
N CYS A 2 5.17 -15.13 -12.80
CA CYS A 2 6.36 -15.54 -13.55
C CYS A 2 7.31 -14.33 -13.62
N VAL A 3 8.49 -14.43 -13.01
CA VAL A 3 9.52 -13.40 -13.06
C VAL A 3 10.71 -14.02 -13.78
N ASN A 4 11.11 -13.44 -14.91
CA ASN A 4 12.23 -13.94 -15.70
C ASN A 4 13.49 -14.01 -14.82
N SER A 5 14.03 -15.22 -14.66
CA SER A 5 15.24 -15.50 -13.91
C SER A 5 16.46 -14.95 -14.68
N LEU A 6 17.18 -13.99 -14.09
CA LEU A 6 18.59 -13.74 -14.41
C LEU A 6 19.47 -14.37 -13.32
N SER A 7 20.55 -14.98 -13.78
CA SER A 7 21.50 -15.84 -13.07
C SER A 7 21.81 -15.44 -11.62
N GLN A 8 21.79 -16.46 -10.76
CA GLN A 8 21.97 -16.41 -9.31
C GLN A 8 23.33 -15.81 -8.90
N GLY A 9 23.31 -14.68 -8.20
CA GLY A 9 24.38 -14.22 -7.30
C GLY A 9 23.81 -14.15 -5.88
N GLY A 10 23.93 -15.26 -5.13
CA GLY A 10 23.32 -15.40 -3.81
C GLY A 10 24.10 -14.62 -2.73
N LEU A 11 23.43 -13.68 -2.07
CA LEU A 11 23.84 -13.14 -0.77
C LEU A 11 23.07 -13.90 0.31
N ASN A 12 23.76 -14.81 1.01
CA ASN A 12 23.26 -15.43 2.23
C ASN A 12 23.30 -14.41 3.36
N VAL A 13 22.13 -14.10 3.95
CA VAL A 13 22.03 -13.32 5.18
C VAL A 13 21.32 -14.19 6.20
N ASP A 14 22.09 -14.75 7.13
CA ASP A 14 21.56 -15.52 8.25
C ASP A 14 20.84 -14.57 9.21
N LEU A 15 19.52 -14.71 9.31
CA LEU A 15 18.70 -14.01 10.30
C LEU A 15 18.57 -14.85 11.58
N PRO A 16 18.84 -14.29 12.77
CA PRO A 16 18.70 -15.02 14.03
C PRO A 16 17.22 -15.26 14.37
N LYS A 17 16.92 -16.51 14.78
CA LYS A 17 15.60 -16.94 15.23
C LYS A 17 15.24 -16.28 16.57
N ALA A 18 14.26 -15.38 16.56
CA ALA A 18 13.69 -14.80 17.79
C ALA A 18 12.67 -15.77 18.41
N ARG A 19 12.81 -16.02 19.71
CA ARG A 19 11.92 -16.84 20.54
C ARG A 19 10.70 -16.00 20.94
N LEU A 20 9.50 -16.44 20.55
CA LEU A 20 8.24 -15.80 20.95
C LEU A 20 7.79 -16.34 22.32
N GLU A 21 7.61 -15.43 23.28
CA GLU A 21 7.00 -15.69 24.57
C GLU A 21 5.46 -15.64 24.46
N PRO A 22 4.71 -16.49 25.18
CA PRO A 22 3.25 -16.53 25.12
C PRO A 22 2.60 -15.39 25.92
N GLN A 23 1.62 -14.71 25.32
CA GLN A 23 0.86 -13.65 25.97
C GLN A 23 -0.26 -14.20 26.85
N THR A 24 -0.38 -13.64 28.06
CA THR A 24 -1.42 -13.92 29.05
C THR A 24 -2.73 -13.19 28.73
N SER A 25 -3.83 -13.80 29.17
CA SER A 25 -5.22 -13.48 28.84
C SER A 25 -5.71 -12.12 29.37
N ARG A 26 -6.54 -11.46 28.56
CA ARG A 26 -7.25 -10.21 28.89
C ARG A 26 -8.48 -10.46 29.78
N PRO A 27 -8.81 -9.55 30.70
CA PRO A 27 -10.03 -9.62 31.50
C PRO A 27 -11.28 -9.11 30.74
N GLU A 28 -12.43 -9.61 31.20
CA GLU A 28 -13.77 -9.51 30.61
C GLU A 28 -14.33 -8.08 30.54
N SER A 29 -15.03 -7.78 29.45
CA SER A 29 -15.70 -6.52 29.17
C SER A 29 -17.06 -6.41 29.87
N ARG A 30 -17.27 -5.31 30.61
CA ARG A 30 -18.58 -4.94 31.17
C ARG A 30 -19.52 -4.41 30.09
N ALA A 31 -20.75 -4.92 30.08
CA ALA A 31 -21.82 -4.51 29.19
C ALA A 31 -22.34 -3.09 29.52
N PHE A 32 -22.32 -2.20 28.53
CA PHE A 32 -22.99 -0.91 28.56
C PHE A 32 -24.40 -1.05 27.96
N THR A 33 -25.42 -0.67 28.72
CA THR A 33 -26.80 -0.58 28.25
C THR A 33 -27.08 0.83 27.71
N THR A 34 -27.43 0.94 26.44
CA THR A 34 -27.80 2.22 25.79
C THR A 34 -29.32 2.37 25.74
N ARG A 35 -29.81 3.55 26.12
CA ARG A 35 -31.24 3.93 26.04
C ARG A 35 -31.60 4.41 24.63
N PRO A 36 -32.82 4.14 24.13
CA PRO A 36 -33.24 4.52 22.78
C PRO A 36 -33.52 6.03 22.67
N ARG A 37 -32.92 6.69 21.66
CA ARG A 37 -33.24 8.07 21.25
C ARG A 37 -34.38 8.04 20.23
N ARG A 38 -35.44 8.84 20.50
CA ARG A 38 -36.57 9.05 19.59
C ARG A 38 -36.15 9.92 18.41
N HIS A 39 -36.24 9.39 17.19
CA HIS A 39 -36.05 10.14 15.95
C HIS A 39 -37.33 10.88 15.56
N ARG A 40 -37.22 12.20 15.37
CA ARG A 40 -38.24 13.05 14.76
C ARG A 40 -37.92 13.17 13.27
N LYS A 41 -38.77 12.65 12.39
CA LYS A 41 -38.62 12.78 10.93
C LYS A 41 -38.99 14.21 10.52
N MET A 42 -38.03 14.96 9.98
CA MET A 42 -38.30 16.17 9.19
C MET A 42 -38.06 15.83 7.72
N GLY A 43 -39.03 16.20 6.87
CA GLY A 43 -39.00 15.96 5.42
C GLY A 43 -37.89 16.76 4.74
N ASN A 44 -37.33 16.18 3.68
CA ASN A 44 -36.21 16.73 2.92
C ASN A 44 -36.72 17.67 1.79
N PRO A 45 -36.43 18.99 1.81
CA PRO A 45 -36.86 19.93 0.77
C PRO A 45 -35.92 20.02 -0.45
N TRP A 46 -34.83 19.24 -0.51
CA TRP A 46 -33.72 19.49 -1.44
C TRP A 46 -33.77 18.70 -2.76
N SER A 47 -34.93 18.53 -3.39
CA SER A 47 -35.05 17.75 -4.63
C SER A 47 -34.67 18.50 -5.92
N LYS A 48 -33.88 19.57 -5.89
CA LYS A 48 -33.66 20.43 -7.09
C LYS A 48 -32.26 21.07 -7.24
N TYR A 49 -31.19 20.40 -6.80
CA TYR A 49 -29.83 20.88 -7.09
C TYR A 49 -29.02 19.82 -7.84
N SER A 50 -28.72 20.13 -9.10
CA SER A 50 -27.66 19.49 -9.87
C SER A 50 -26.36 19.61 -9.09
N SER A 51 -25.78 18.47 -8.71
CA SER A 51 -24.65 18.42 -7.78
C SER A 51 -23.47 19.26 -8.29
N PRO A 52 -22.96 20.23 -7.50
CA PRO A 52 -21.60 20.70 -7.65
C PRO A 52 -20.67 19.48 -7.64
N LYS A 53 -19.60 19.49 -8.45
CA LYS A 53 -18.51 18.52 -8.27
C LYS A 53 -17.97 18.70 -6.85
N GLU A 54 -18.47 17.91 -5.91
CA GLU A 54 -17.97 17.90 -4.54
C GLU A 54 -16.49 17.56 -4.63
N GLU A 55 -15.67 18.52 -4.20
CA GLU A 55 -14.23 18.33 -4.12
C GLU A 55 -13.99 17.21 -3.12
N ILE A 56 -13.45 16.09 -3.61
CA ILE A 56 -13.13 14.93 -2.77
C ILE A 56 -12.05 15.40 -1.80
N ASP A 57 -12.42 15.54 -0.52
CA ASP A 57 -11.47 15.77 0.56
C ASP A 57 -10.40 14.68 0.49
N LYS A 58 -9.16 15.09 0.17
CA LYS A 58 -8.04 14.19 -0.04
C LYS A 58 -7.45 13.67 1.27
N GLY A 59 -7.90 14.20 2.42
CA GLY A 59 -7.60 13.71 3.75
C GLY A 59 -6.10 13.59 4.10
N HIS A 60 -5.80 13.08 5.29
CA HIS A 60 -4.43 12.86 5.75
C HIS A 60 -3.91 11.43 5.49
N HIS A 61 -4.65 10.64 4.73
CA HIS A 61 -4.40 9.21 4.53
C HIS A 61 -3.21 8.94 3.60
N GLU A 62 -2.66 7.72 3.68
CA GLU A 62 -1.50 7.24 2.90
C GLU A 62 -1.90 6.79 1.49
N VAL A 63 -2.82 7.53 0.86
CA VAL A 63 -3.35 7.23 -0.47
C VAL A 63 -3.34 8.49 -1.32
N GLU A 64 -2.86 8.35 -2.56
CA GLU A 64 -2.97 9.36 -3.59
C GLU A 64 -4.02 8.90 -4.61
N ILE A 65 -5.09 9.66 -4.75
CA ILE A 65 -6.12 9.40 -5.76
C ILE A 65 -5.66 10.07 -7.06
N LEU A 66 -5.54 9.27 -8.12
CA LEU A 66 -5.22 9.73 -9.46
C LEU A 66 -6.53 10.04 -10.20
N GLY A 67 -6.53 11.13 -10.94
CA GLY A 67 -7.59 11.52 -11.85
C GLY A 67 -7.50 10.78 -13.18
N THR A 68 -7.96 11.44 -14.24
CA THR A 68 -8.00 10.89 -15.60
C THR A 68 -6.75 11.20 -16.42
N GLY A 69 -5.82 11.98 -15.89
CA GLY A 69 -4.61 12.41 -16.55
C GLY A 69 -3.47 11.38 -16.48
N PRO A 70 -2.34 11.65 -17.16
CA PRO A 70 -1.14 10.84 -17.03
C PRO A 70 -0.62 10.84 -15.59
N GLU A 71 -0.37 9.65 -15.03
CA GLU A 71 0.09 9.47 -13.64
C GLU A 71 1.24 10.42 -13.27
N GLY A 72 2.27 10.51 -14.10
CA GLY A 72 3.43 11.37 -13.82
C GLY A 72 3.09 12.86 -13.74
N ALA A 73 2.14 13.34 -14.54
CA ALA A 73 1.70 14.73 -14.53
C ALA A 73 0.84 15.04 -13.30
N GLU A 74 -0.07 14.12 -12.96
CA GLU A 74 -0.91 14.26 -11.77
C GLU A 74 -0.10 14.18 -10.49
N SER A 75 0.81 13.21 -10.36
CA SER A 75 1.69 13.11 -9.19
C SER A 75 2.65 14.29 -9.09
N ALA A 76 3.17 14.82 -10.20
CA ALA A 76 3.97 16.06 -10.17
C ALA A 76 3.15 17.26 -9.70
N TYR A 77 1.91 17.38 -10.18
CA TYR A 77 0.98 18.42 -9.73
C TYR A 77 0.64 18.27 -8.25
N GLN A 78 0.33 17.05 -7.78
CA GLN A 78 0.05 16.78 -6.37
C GLN A 78 1.26 17.05 -5.49
N TRP A 79 2.46 16.70 -5.95
CA TRP A 79 3.71 17.01 -5.25
C TRP A 79 3.92 18.52 -5.08
N ASN A 80 3.75 19.29 -6.16
CA ASN A 80 3.93 20.75 -6.13
C ASN A 80 2.90 21.46 -5.23
N ASN A 81 1.71 20.89 -5.07
CA ASN A 81 0.65 21.42 -4.22
C ASN A 81 0.55 20.72 -2.85
N CYS A 82 1.49 19.83 -2.52
CA CYS A 82 1.44 19.05 -1.29
C CYS A 82 1.71 19.94 -0.07
N GLU A 83 0.66 20.19 0.72
CA GLU A 83 0.79 21.03 1.91
C GLU A 83 1.52 20.33 3.06
N LYS A 84 1.44 18.99 3.14
CA LYS A 84 2.13 18.18 4.16
C LYS A 84 3.65 18.39 4.12
N ASN A 85 4.18 18.74 2.95
CA ASN A 85 5.62 18.91 2.73
C ASN A 85 6.07 20.38 2.71
N LYS A 86 5.20 21.35 3.06
CA LYS A 86 5.62 22.76 3.19
C LYS A 86 6.68 22.86 4.30
N GLY A 87 7.95 23.05 3.93
CA GLY A 87 9.09 23.14 4.84
C GLY A 87 9.92 21.86 5.00
N HIS A 88 9.46 20.72 4.48
CA HIS A 88 10.19 19.44 4.55
C HIS A 88 11.03 19.20 3.28
N MET A 89 11.91 20.14 2.93
CA MET A 89 12.79 20.00 1.74
C MET A 89 13.96 19.02 1.97
N GLY A 90 14.17 18.58 3.21
CA GLY A 90 15.33 17.77 3.64
C GLY A 90 15.23 16.27 3.36
N PHE A 91 14.36 15.81 2.45
CA PHE A 91 14.29 14.38 2.13
C PHE A 91 15.60 13.91 1.53
N THR A 92 16.22 12.91 2.16
CA THR A 92 17.41 12.25 1.64
C THR A 92 16.97 11.10 0.74
N PRO A 93 17.22 11.14 -0.58
CA PRO A 93 16.93 10.00 -1.44
C PRO A 93 17.61 8.74 -0.89
N VAL A 94 16.95 7.58 -0.99
CA VAL A 94 17.50 6.30 -0.47
C VAL A 94 18.92 6.04 -0.98
N LYS A 95 19.20 6.34 -2.25
CA LYS A 95 20.54 6.21 -2.85
C LYS A 95 21.61 7.14 -2.25
N LYS A 96 21.18 8.24 -1.63
CA LYS A 96 22.03 9.23 -0.94
C LYS A 96 21.94 9.08 0.58
N PHE A 97 21.29 8.04 1.09
CA PHE A 97 21.13 7.81 2.52
C PHE A 97 22.36 7.10 3.10
N PHE A 98 23.14 7.83 3.88
CA PHE A 98 24.36 7.38 4.55
C PHE A 98 24.18 7.33 6.07
N MET A 99 25.10 6.67 6.78
CA MET A 99 25.04 6.54 8.24
C MET A 99 24.94 7.89 8.97
N ARG A 100 25.59 8.94 8.47
CA ARG A 100 25.49 10.32 9.00
C ARG A 100 24.11 10.96 8.88
N ASN A 101 23.22 10.39 8.07
CA ASN A 101 21.83 10.84 7.95
C ASN A 101 20.94 10.29 9.07
N LEU A 102 21.44 9.34 9.87
CA LEU A 102 20.74 8.84 11.05
C LEU A 102 20.91 9.80 12.24
N PRO A 103 19.92 9.87 13.15
CA PRO A 103 20.07 10.62 14.40
C PRO A 103 21.25 10.12 15.22
N GLU A 104 21.86 11.03 15.99
CA GLU A 104 22.92 10.70 16.94
C GLU A 104 22.45 9.58 17.90
N GLY A 105 23.25 8.53 18.05
CA GLY A 105 22.88 7.29 18.77
C GLY A 105 22.37 6.16 17.87
N PHE A 106 21.84 6.46 16.68
CA PHE A 106 21.48 5.46 15.66
C PHE A 106 22.50 5.34 14.53
N GLN A 107 23.58 6.12 14.57
CA GLN A 107 24.66 6.11 13.58
C GLN A 107 25.58 4.88 13.72
N ASN A 108 24.99 3.68 13.65
CA ASN A 108 25.70 2.41 13.60
C ASN A 108 25.30 1.64 12.33
N TRP A 109 26.17 0.70 11.96
CA TRP A 109 26.02 -0.10 10.74
C TRP A 109 24.69 -0.88 10.72
N GLN A 110 24.30 -1.51 11.82
CA GLN A 110 23.10 -2.34 11.89
C GLN A 110 21.83 -1.51 11.65
N CYS A 111 21.73 -0.32 12.23
CA CYS A 111 20.62 0.60 11.99
C CYS A 111 20.59 1.04 10.52
N HIS A 112 21.72 1.48 9.98
CA HIS A 112 21.81 1.95 8.59
C HIS A 112 21.37 0.88 7.58
N GLU A 113 21.86 -0.34 7.72
CA GLU A 113 21.49 -1.45 6.85
C GLU A 113 20.03 -1.85 7.02
N ARG A 114 19.49 -1.80 8.25
CA ARG A 114 18.07 -2.05 8.49
C ARG A 114 17.17 -1.02 7.80
N PHE A 115 17.54 0.26 7.81
CA PHE A 115 16.79 1.30 7.09
C PHE A 115 16.84 1.11 5.58
N LYS A 116 18.02 0.78 5.03
CA LYS A 116 18.14 0.43 3.60
C LYS A 116 17.32 -0.79 3.23
N LEU A 117 17.32 -1.81 4.07
CA LEU A 117 16.50 -3.00 3.87
C LEU A 117 15.02 -2.64 3.82
N PHE A 118 14.52 -1.85 4.77
CA PHE A 118 13.13 -1.40 4.75
C PHE A 118 12.79 -0.56 3.53
N ALA A 119 13.70 0.33 3.11
CA ALA A 119 13.52 1.10 1.88
C ALA A 119 13.44 0.19 0.64
N ASN A 120 14.26 -0.87 0.58
CA ASN A 120 14.25 -1.84 -0.52
C ASN A 120 13.00 -2.73 -0.52
N LEU A 121 12.45 -3.04 0.66
CA LEU A 121 11.20 -3.80 0.79
C LEU A 121 9.95 -2.94 0.57
N THR A 122 10.10 -1.61 0.48
CA THR A 122 8.97 -0.71 0.25
C THR A 122 8.55 -0.75 -1.22
N VAL A 123 7.25 -0.93 -1.42
CA VAL A 123 6.64 -1.03 -2.76
C VAL A 123 5.56 0.03 -2.91
N ARG A 124 5.32 0.42 -4.17
CA ARG A 124 4.15 1.19 -4.57
C ARG A 124 3.08 0.22 -5.05
N LEU A 125 1.88 0.38 -4.52
CA LEU A 125 0.69 -0.31 -4.98
C LEU A 125 -0.10 0.65 -5.86
N ARG A 126 -0.57 0.16 -7.01
CA ARG A 126 -1.52 0.84 -7.88
C ARG A 126 -2.78 0.02 -7.96
N VAL A 127 -3.87 0.60 -7.46
CA VAL A 127 -5.18 -0.02 -7.35
C VAL A 127 -6.11 0.63 -8.35
N TYR A 128 -6.78 -0.18 -9.18
CA TYR A 128 -7.59 0.31 -10.31
C TYR A 128 -9.08 0.37 -10.01
N ALA A 129 -9.54 -0.24 -8.92
CA ALA A 129 -10.94 -0.28 -8.56
C ALA A 129 -11.13 -0.20 -7.04
N THR A 130 -12.29 0.26 -6.62
CA THR A 130 -12.70 0.24 -5.21
C THR A 130 -13.89 -0.70 -5.07
N SER A 131 -13.79 -1.67 -4.17
CA SER A 131 -14.83 -2.69 -4.00
C SER A 131 -16.12 -2.07 -3.48
N LEU A 132 -17.27 -2.59 -3.93
CA LEU A 132 -18.57 -2.26 -3.34
C LEU A 132 -18.67 -2.72 -1.87
N ALA A 133 -17.87 -3.70 -1.45
CA ALA A 133 -17.87 -4.23 -0.08
C ALA A 133 -17.13 -3.35 0.92
N ARG A 134 -16.39 -2.32 0.48
CA ARG A 134 -15.71 -1.38 1.37
C ARG A 134 -16.74 -0.67 2.26
N PRO A 135 -16.51 -0.54 3.59
CA PRO A 135 -17.46 0.10 4.48
C PRO A 135 -17.64 1.58 4.14
N VAL A 136 -18.82 2.12 4.47
CA VAL A 136 -19.09 3.55 4.39
C VAL A 136 -18.62 4.19 5.68
N GLU A 137 -17.46 4.82 5.64
CA GLU A 137 -16.85 5.56 6.74
C GLU A 137 -16.75 7.02 6.31
N GLU A 138 -17.13 7.95 7.19
CA GLU A 138 -17.18 9.39 6.88
C GLU A 138 -15.77 9.97 6.68
N ASP A 139 -14.83 9.44 7.46
CA ASP A 139 -13.43 9.79 7.60
C ASP A 139 -12.50 8.97 6.69
N ASN A 140 -13.06 8.19 5.76
CA ASN A 140 -12.29 7.44 4.77
C ASN A 140 -12.60 7.92 3.35
N PRO A 141 -11.67 8.63 2.68
CA PRO A 141 -11.94 9.19 1.35
C PRO A 141 -12.22 8.10 0.30
N THR A 142 -11.68 6.89 0.51
CA THR A 142 -11.93 5.77 -0.40
C THR A 142 -13.34 5.17 -0.27
N SER A 143 -14.05 5.42 0.82
CA SER A 143 -15.44 4.99 0.99
C SER A 143 -16.38 5.68 0.00
N LYS A 144 -16.07 6.91 -0.41
CA LYS A 144 -16.81 7.64 -1.46
C LYS A 144 -16.55 7.10 -2.87
N LEU A 145 -15.49 6.31 -3.05
CA LEU A 145 -15.07 5.75 -4.34
C LEU A 145 -15.62 4.35 -4.61
N ARG A 146 -16.44 3.79 -3.71
CA ARG A 146 -17.00 2.44 -3.82
C ARG A 146 -17.63 2.17 -5.19
N GLY A 147 -17.27 1.04 -5.80
CA GLY A 147 -17.76 0.62 -7.12
C GLY A 147 -17.21 1.42 -8.29
N THR A 148 -16.30 2.37 -8.06
CA THR A 148 -15.68 3.15 -9.13
C THR A 148 -14.34 2.54 -9.55
N ALA A 149 -13.94 2.84 -10.79
CA ALA A 149 -12.61 2.56 -11.33
C ALA A 149 -11.60 3.70 -11.07
N ALA A 150 -11.80 4.48 -10.00
CA ALA A 150 -10.87 5.55 -9.63
C ALA A 150 -9.52 4.93 -9.24
N VAL A 151 -8.50 5.25 -10.02
CA VAL A 151 -7.15 4.74 -9.80
C VAL A 151 -6.56 5.44 -8.58
N ARG A 152 -5.93 4.67 -7.70
CA ARG A 152 -5.21 5.23 -6.56
C ARG A 152 -3.89 4.52 -6.34
N THR A 153 -2.97 5.21 -5.72
CA THR A 153 -1.68 4.65 -5.31
C THR A 153 -1.53 4.68 -3.80
N GLY A 154 -0.74 3.75 -3.29
CA GLY A 154 -0.38 3.65 -1.89
C GLY A 154 0.94 2.94 -1.70
N SER A 155 1.37 2.80 -0.46
CA SER A 155 2.60 2.09 -0.11
C SER A 155 2.30 0.70 0.45
N GLY A 156 3.29 -0.16 0.39
CA GLY A 156 3.28 -1.46 1.06
C GLY A 156 4.70 -1.91 1.40
N GLN A 157 4.80 -2.99 2.15
CA GLN A 157 6.06 -3.64 2.52
C GLN A 157 6.03 -5.10 2.10
N ILE A 158 7.05 -5.55 1.38
CA ILE A 158 7.27 -6.98 1.14
C ILE A 158 7.62 -7.64 2.47
N THR A 159 6.81 -8.62 2.88
CA THR A 159 7.01 -9.38 4.12
C THR A 159 7.46 -10.81 3.88
N GLY A 160 7.41 -11.29 2.63
CA GLY A 160 7.84 -12.64 2.29
C GLY A 160 7.92 -12.86 0.79
N VAL A 161 8.85 -13.71 0.37
CA VAL A 161 9.02 -14.15 -1.01
C VAL A 161 9.19 -15.66 -0.97
N TYR A 162 8.35 -16.39 -1.69
CA TYR A 162 8.33 -17.86 -1.70
C TYR A 162 8.35 -18.38 -3.12
N GLU A 163 9.19 -19.38 -3.38
CA GLU A 163 9.18 -20.09 -4.65
C GLU A 163 7.90 -20.90 -4.76
N GLY A 164 7.21 -20.77 -5.90
CA GLY A 164 6.06 -21.58 -6.18
C GLY A 164 6.47 -23.00 -6.58
N LYS A 165 5.77 -23.99 -6.02
CA LYS A 165 6.05 -25.41 -6.32
C LYS A 165 5.25 -25.93 -7.50
N ASP A 166 4.15 -25.27 -7.82
CA ASP A 166 3.21 -25.68 -8.85
C ASP A 166 3.51 -25.01 -10.20
N ALA A 167 2.66 -25.26 -11.20
CA ALA A 167 2.69 -24.51 -12.44
C ALA A 167 2.39 -23.02 -12.19
N CYS A 168 2.98 -22.12 -12.99
CA CYS A 168 2.77 -20.69 -12.83
C CYS A 168 1.27 -20.35 -13.03
N PRO A 169 0.62 -19.66 -12.07
CA PRO A 169 -0.83 -19.44 -12.11
C PRO A 169 -1.27 -18.34 -13.09
N CYS A 170 -0.35 -17.84 -13.92
CA CYS A 170 -0.63 -16.72 -14.79
C CYS A 170 -1.43 -17.18 -16.01
N SER A 171 -2.49 -16.43 -16.37
CA SER A 171 -3.30 -16.77 -17.55
C SER A 171 -2.48 -16.74 -18.84
N THR A 172 -1.49 -15.86 -18.92
CA THR A 172 -0.59 -15.72 -20.07
C THR A 172 0.30 -16.93 -20.29
N CYS A 173 0.78 -17.58 -19.22
CA CYS A 173 1.65 -18.75 -19.30
C CYS A 173 0.88 -20.06 -19.42
N GLY A 174 -0.41 -20.08 -19.07
CA GLY A 174 -1.23 -21.30 -19.12
C GLY A 174 -0.72 -22.46 -18.28
N GLY A 175 0.22 -22.22 -17.35
CA GLY A 175 0.92 -23.26 -16.61
C GLY A 175 1.98 -24.05 -17.42
N GLU A 176 2.23 -23.69 -18.68
CA GLU A 176 3.17 -24.40 -19.56
C GLU A 176 4.63 -23.94 -19.42
N SER A 177 4.86 -22.86 -18.66
CA SER A 177 6.20 -22.34 -18.45
C SER A 177 6.98 -23.22 -17.48
N GLU A 178 8.15 -23.70 -17.91
CA GLU A 178 9.16 -24.31 -17.03
C GLU A 178 9.88 -23.27 -16.14
N GLU A 179 9.57 -21.98 -16.30
CA GLU A 179 10.20 -20.93 -15.51
C GLU A 179 9.74 -20.97 -14.06
N LYS A 180 10.70 -20.79 -13.15
CA LYS A 180 10.42 -20.63 -11.73
C LYS A 180 9.55 -19.40 -11.51
N HIS A 181 8.52 -19.56 -10.69
CA HIS A 181 7.62 -18.48 -10.32
C HIS A 181 7.70 -18.22 -8.82
N TRP A 182 7.40 -16.98 -8.43
CA TRP A 182 7.48 -16.55 -7.03
C TRP A 182 6.15 -15.96 -6.55
N PHE A 183 5.89 -16.12 -5.26
CA PHE A 183 4.82 -15.48 -4.51
C PHE A 183 5.43 -14.39 -3.63
N VAL A 184 4.96 -13.16 -3.80
CA VAL A 184 5.39 -12.02 -3.01
C VAL A 184 4.23 -11.62 -2.10
N TYR A 185 4.48 -11.61 -0.80
CA TYR A 185 3.53 -11.17 0.21
C TYR A 185 3.79 -9.72 0.53
N VAL A 186 2.74 -8.90 0.41
CA VAL A 186 2.82 -7.46 0.64
C VAL A 186 1.86 -7.11 1.76
N ARG A 187 2.40 -6.51 2.81
CA ARG A 187 1.61 -5.88 3.86
C ARG A 187 1.33 -4.44 3.46
N THR A 188 0.07 -4.05 3.50
CA THR A 188 -0.38 -2.66 3.30
C THR A 188 -1.50 -2.35 4.28
N VAL A 189 -1.97 -1.11 4.25
CA VAL A 189 -3.06 -0.61 5.08
C VAL A 189 -4.40 -0.79 4.36
N ASN A 190 -5.46 -1.08 5.13
CA ASN A 190 -6.79 -1.39 4.59
C ASN A 190 -7.40 -0.26 3.73
N HIS A 191 -6.98 0.99 3.96
CA HIS A 191 -7.44 2.12 3.16
C HIS A 191 -6.79 2.17 1.77
N VAL A 192 -5.68 1.46 1.53
CA VAL A 192 -5.11 1.26 0.19
C VAL A 192 -5.83 0.08 -0.50
N VAL A 193 -5.82 -1.10 0.14
CA VAL A 193 -6.44 -2.34 -0.36
C VAL A 193 -7.31 -2.94 0.72
N TYR A 194 -8.62 -3.06 0.49
CA TYR A 194 -9.57 -3.55 1.48
C TYR A 194 -9.76 -5.07 1.44
N ASN A 195 -9.87 -5.65 0.24
CA ASN A 195 -10.18 -7.07 0.06
C ASN A 195 -9.53 -7.65 -1.21
N SER A 196 -9.80 -8.93 -1.46
CA SER A 196 -9.29 -9.67 -2.62
C SER A 196 -9.78 -9.11 -3.96
N GLU A 197 -10.98 -8.53 -4.01
CA GLU A 197 -11.51 -7.87 -5.22
C GLU A 197 -10.67 -6.66 -5.59
N GLU A 198 -10.35 -5.79 -4.62
CA GLU A 198 -9.47 -4.65 -4.87
C GLU A 198 -8.04 -5.09 -5.18
N ALA A 199 -7.59 -6.21 -4.61
CA ALA A 199 -6.27 -6.80 -4.86
C ALA A 199 -6.15 -7.40 -6.28
N ALA A 200 -7.26 -7.83 -6.87
CA ALA A 200 -7.29 -8.37 -8.21
C ALA A 200 -6.98 -7.28 -9.25
N GLY A 201 -6.04 -7.56 -10.16
CA GLY A 201 -5.68 -6.62 -11.24
C GLY A 201 -4.88 -5.39 -10.79
N GLN A 202 -4.33 -5.39 -9.56
CA GLN A 202 -3.41 -4.33 -9.13
C GLN A 202 -2.12 -4.32 -9.95
N ARG A 203 -1.35 -3.24 -9.84
CA ARG A 203 0.06 -3.21 -10.27
C ARG A 203 0.97 -2.91 -9.09
N LEU A 204 2.00 -3.74 -8.93
CA LEU A 204 3.05 -3.53 -7.95
C LEU A 204 4.28 -2.92 -8.63
N THR A 205 4.88 -1.92 -8.00
CA THR A 205 6.15 -1.33 -8.46
C THR A 205 7.12 -1.27 -7.28
N CYS A 206 8.26 -1.93 -7.40
CA CYS A 206 9.34 -1.80 -6.41
C CYS A 206 10.10 -0.49 -6.65
N PHE A 207 10.27 0.33 -5.62
CA PHE A 207 10.92 1.65 -5.76
C PHE A 207 12.44 1.54 -5.91
N VAL A 208 13.05 0.61 -5.19
CA VAL A 208 14.46 0.32 -5.31
C VAL A 208 14.59 -0.88 -6.21
N THR A 209 14.76 -0.63 -7.49
CA THR A 209 15.32 -1.65 -8.37
C THR A 209 16.67 -2.02 -7.80
N MET A 210 16.80 -3.21 -7.20
CA MET A 210 18.04 -3.96 -7.35
C MET A 210 18.35 -3.92 -8.85
N THR A 211 19.60 -3.75 -9.23
CA THR A 211 20.09 -3.30 -10.55
C THR A 211 19.66 -4.10 -11.79
N THR A 212 18.67 -4.98 -11.68
CA THR A 212 17.95 -5.69 -12.73
C THR A 212 16.47 -5.28 -12.76
N PRO A 213 15.95 -4.77 -13.89
CA PRO A 213 14.53 -4.44 -14.03
C PRO A 213 13.69 -5.72 -14.02
N CYS A 214 13.08 -6.06 -12.89
CA CYS A 214 11.99 -7.04 -12.85
C CYS A 214 10.76 -6.41 -13.52
N ARG A 215 10.43 -6.84 -14.74
CA ARG A 215 9.12 -6.56 -15.35
C ARG A 215 8.08 -7.44 -14.66
N MET A 216 7.28 -6.83 -13.79
CA MET A 216 6.11 -7.50 -13.21
C MET A 216 4.90 -7.23 -14.10
N ALA A 217 4.41 -8.27 -14.78
CA ALA A 217 3.09 -8.29 -15.40
C ALA A 217 2.15 -9.08 -14.46
N LEU A 218 1.01 -8.48 -14.11
CA LEU A 218 -0.05 -9.07 -13.30
C LEU A 218 -1.24 -9.43 -14.19
#